data_AF-A0A6J7AR27-F1
#
_entry.id   AF-A0A6J7AR27-F1
#
_cell.length_a   1.000
_cell.length_b   1.000
_cell.length_c   1.000
_cell.angle_alpha   90.00
_cell.angle_beta   90.00
_cell.angle_gamma   90.00
#
_symmetry.space_group_name_H-M   'P 1'
#
loop_
_entity.id
_entity.type
_entity.pdbx_description
1 polymer ?
#
loop_
_entity_poly.entity_id
_entity_poly.type
_entity_poly.pdbx_seq_one_letter_code
_entity_poly.pdbx_strand_id
1 'polypeptide(L)'
;MQRVGLIKDPADLDVLAGAVTDTAGVNFEPVFTGRGAPVWAPNQRAQITGLSLASTPSHIARAFFTGLAAEVTSVVRAVEIDLGESLKVLRVDGGLTQSKVLMQLQADDLGIAIEVYPHGCATALGIAATTLRGLLGPGAEAEIIAGWQPRNIFEPLER
;
A
#
# COMPACT_ATOMS: atom_id res chain seq x y z
N MET A 1 8.32 -10.03 -9.46
CA MET A 1 7.39 -11.13 -9.79
C MET A 1 7.42 -11.54 -11.26
N GLN A 2 7.55 -10.61 -12.22
CA GLN A 2 7.68 -10.95 -13.65
C GLN A 2 8.85 -11.89 -13.96
N ARG A 3 10.05 -11.61 -13.40
CA ARG A 3 11.26 -12.42 -13.64
C ARG A 3 11.16 -13.86 -13.15
N VAL A 4 10.28 -14.14 -12.19
CA VAL A 4 10.03 -15.50 -11.68
C VAL A 4 8.79 -16.14 -12.32
N GLY A 5 8.21 -15.49 -13.35
CA GLY A 5 7.12 -16.03 -14.15
C GLY A 5 5.73 -15.99 -13.51
N LEU A 6 5.56 -15.33 -12.35
CA LEU A 6 4.26 -15.29 -11.67
C LEU A 6 3.24 -14.40 -12.39
N ILE A 7 3.69 -13.29 -12.95
CA ILE A 7 2.87 -12.30 -13.69
C ILE A 7 3.59 -11.91 -14.98
N LYS A 8 2.84 -11.49 -16.01
CA LYS A 8 3.42 -10.92 -17.23
C LYS A 8 3.51 -9.41 -17.11
N ASP A 9 2.45 -8.78 -16.63
CA ASP A 9 2.35 -7.34 -16.43
C ASP A 9 1.96 -7.00 -14.98
N PRO A 10 2.32 -5.81 -14.46
CA PRO A 10 1.95 -5.41 -13.10
C PRO A 10 0.43 -5.46 -12.84
N ALA A 11 -0.38 -5.18 -13.86
CA ALA A 11 -1.84 -5.21 -13.77
C ALA A 11 -2.41 -6.63 -13.53
N ASP A 12 -1.68 -7.68 -13.92
CA ASP A 12 -2.09 -9.07 -13.67
C ASP A 12 -2.21 -9.39 -12.18
N LEU A 13 -1.48 -8.66 -11.34
CA LEU A 13 -1.43 -8.92 -9.92
C LEU A 13 -2.78 -8.67 -9.25
N ASP A 14 -3.50 -7.60 -9.63
CA ASP A 14 -4.85 -7.31 -9.14
C ASP A 14 -5.86 -8.34 -9.62
N VAL A 15 -5.75 -8.78 -10.88
CA VAL A 15 -6.58 -9.83 -11.45
C VAL A 15 -6.38 -11.16 -10.72
N LEU A 16 -5.13 -11.58 -10.51
CA LEU A 16 -4.80 -12.82 -9.82
C LEU A 16 -5.22 -12.79 -8.35
N ALA A 17 -4.91 -11.71 -7.63
CA ALA A 17 -5.27 -11.57 -6.22
C ALA A 17 -6.78 -11.41 -6.01
N GLY A 18 -7.51 -10.89 -7.01
CA GLY A 18 -8.96 -10.78 -7.00
C GLY A 18 -9.69 -12.08 -7.36
N ALA A 19 -9.00 -13.06 -7.96
CA ALA A 19 -9.61 -14.34 -8.36
C ALA A 19 -9.89 -15.28 -7.17
N VAL A 20 -9.37 -14.97 -5.99
CA VAL A 20 -9.55 -15.73 -4.75
C VAL A 20 -9.86 -14.79 -3.58
N THR A 21 -10.60 -15.27 -2.60
CA THR A 21 -11.00 -14.48 -1.41
C THR A 21 -10.03 -14.63 -0.24
N ASP A 22 -9.25 -15.71 -0.21
CA ASP A 22 -8.28 -16.02 0.84
C ASP A 22 -6.91 -16.41 0.26
N THR A 23 -5.93 -16.64 1.14
CA THR A 23 -4.56 -17.02 0.74
C THR A 23 -4.33 -18.54 0.74
N ALA A 24 -5.34 -19.35 1.09
CA ALA A 24 -5.23 -20.79 1.32
C ALA A 24 -4.05 -21.18 2.25
N GLY A 25 -3.78 -20.34 3.26
CA GLY A 25 -2.68 -20.53 4.21
C GLY A 25 -1.30 -20.05 3.72
N VAL A 26 -1.20 -19.55 2.48
CA VAL A 26 0.04 -18.98 1.96
C VAL A 26 0.33 -17.65 2.66
N ASN A 27 1.55 -17.51 3.16
CA ASN A 27 2.08 -16.26 3.68
C ASN A 27 3.19 -15.76 2.76
N PHE A 28 3.20 -14.46 2.50
CA PHE A 28 4.24 -13.81 1.72
C PHE A 28 4.77 -12.62 2.51
N GLU A 29 6.06 -12.64 2.87
CA GLU A 29 6.77 -11.46 3.39
C GLU A 29 7.53 -10.77 2.24
N PRO A 30 7.08 -9.60 1.74
CA PRO A 30 7.59 -8.99 0.51
C PRO A 30 8.86 -8.13 0.71
N VAL A 31 9.77 -8.53 1.60
CA VAL A 31 10.98 -7.77 1.99
C VAL A 31 12.18 -8.02 1.05
N PHE A 32 12.00 -7.71 -0.24
CA PHE A 32 13.00 -8.00 -1.29
C PHE A 32 14.35 -7.30 -1.08
N THR A 33 14.36 -6.12 -0.45
CA THR A 33 15.55 -5.29 -0.23
C THR A 33 15.97 -5.22 1.24
N GLY A 34 15.51 -6.17 2.07
CA GLY A 34 15.60 -6.06 3.52
C GLY A 34 14.34 -5.40 4.11
N ARG A 35 14.13 -5.64 5.41
CA ARG A 35 13.01 -5.07 6.16
C ARG A 35 13.47 -3.75 6.80
N GLY A 36 12.79 -2.66 6.46
CA GLY A 36 13.03 -1.35 7.03
C GLY A 36 12.36 -1.20 8.40
N ALA A 37 11.84 0.00 8.67
CA ALA A 37 11.01 0.24 9.85
C ALA A 37 9.81 -0.74 9.90
N PRO A 38 9.34 -1.12 11.11
CA PRO A 38 9.91 -0.77 12.41
C PRO A 38 11.05 -1.71 12.87
N VAL A 39 11.27 -2.83 12.18
CA VAL A 39 12.13 -3.94 12.64
C VAL A 39 13.62 -3.72 12.37
N TRP A 40 13.97 -2.99 11.30
CA TRP A 40 15.35 -2.71 10.90
C TRP A 40 16.22 -3.96 10.69
N ALA A 41 15.75 -4.86 9.82
CA ALA A 41 16.47 -6.09 9.45
C ALA A 41 16.92 -6.04 7.96
N PRO A 42 18.03 -5.35 7.64
CA PRO A 42 18.49 -5.16 6.25
C PRO A 42 18.90 -6.47 5.56
N ASN A 43 19.24 -7.49 6.35
CA ASN A 43 19.64 -8.81 5.84
C ASN A 43 18.47 -9.77 5.66
N GLN A 44 17.27 -9.42 6.12
CA GLN A 44 16.07 -10.22 5.84
C GLN A 44 15.81 -10.26 4.34
N ARG A 45 15.25 -11.37 3.87
CA ARG A 45 14.87 -11.56 2.46
C ARG A 45 13.42 -11.99 2.39
N ALA A 46 12.82 -11.74 1.24
CA ALA A 46 11.45 -12.14 0.97
C ALA A 46 11.26 -13.64 1.17
N GLN A 47 10.15 -14.04 1.77
CA GLN A 47 9.82 -15.43 2.07
C GLN A 47 8.40 -15.73 1.65
N ILE A 48 8.20 -16.94 1.11
CA ILE A 48 6.87 -17.51 0.85
C ILE A 48 6.79 -18.80 1.65
N THR A 49 5.81 -18.89 2.54
CA THR A 49 5.58 -20.06 3.41
C THR A 49 4.12 -20.49 3.34
N GLY A 50 3.80 -21.67 3.87
CA GLY A 50 2.41 -22.18 3.91
C GLY A 50 1.87 -22.68 2.57
N LEU A 51 2.75 -22.95 1.59
CA LEU A 51 2.34 -23.57 0.33
C LEU A 51 1.80 -24.99 0.56
N SER A 52 0.74 -25.33 -0.15
CA SER A 52 0.16 -26.67 -0.25
C SER A 52 -0.06 -27.06 -1.71
N LEU A 53 -0.48 -28.30 -1.96
CA LEU A 53 -0.85 -28.74 -3.31
C LEU A 53 -2.08 -28.00 -3.87
N ALA A 54 -2.86 -27.34 -3.02
CA ALA A 54 -3.99 -26.50 -3.43
C ALA A 54 -3.59 -25.04 -3.71
N SER A 55 -2.35 -24.65 -3.41
CA SER A 55 -1.87 -23.28 -3.66
C SER A 55 -1.80 -23.02 -5.17
N THR A 56 -2.26 -21.83 -5.57
CA THR A 56 -2.29 -21.39 -6.97
C THR A 56 -1.54 -20.06 -7.09
N PRO A 57 -1.19 -19.62 -8.31
CA PRO A 57 -0.65 -18.27 -8.52
C PRO A 57 -1.53 -17.16 -7.90
N SER A 58 -2.85 -17.33 -7.92
CA SER A 58 -3.81 -16.42 -7.29
C SER A 58 -3.63 -16.35 -5.77
N HIS A 59 -3.45 -17.49 -5.10
CA HIS A 59 -3.17 -17.53 -3.65
C HIS A 59 -1.85 -16.81 -3.31
N ILE A 60 -0.81 -16.96 -4.14
CA ILE A 60 0.47 -16.26 -3.96
C ILE A 60 0.32 -14.76 -4.17
N ALA A 61 -0.42 -14.34 -5.21
CA ALA A 61 -0.72 -12.92 -5.47
C ALA A 61 -1.53 -12.30 -4.33
N ARG A 62 -2.54 -13.01 -3.82
CA ARG A 62 -3.32 -12.60 -2.64
C ARG A 62 -2.42 -12.44 -1.43
N ALA A 63 -1.61 -13.45 -1.12
CA ALA A 63 -0.68 -13.42 0.00
C ALA A 63 0.34 -12.28 -0.11
N PHE A 64 0.80 -11.96 -1.33
CA PHE A 64 1.67 -10.81 -1.57
C PHE A 64 1.01 -9.49 -1.19
N PHE A 65 -0.25 -9.26 -1.60
CA PHE A 65 -0.97 -8.05 -1.21
C PHE A 65 -1.31 -8.02 0.28
N THR A 66 -1.71 -9.13 0.89
CA THR A 66 -1.91 -9.22 2.33
C THR A 66 -0.61 -8.90 3.09
N GLY A 67 0.52 -9.44 2.64
CA GLY A 67 1.82 -9.14 3.22
C GLY A 67 2.22 -7.67 3.07
N LEU A 68 1.98 -7.06 1.91
CA LEU A 68 2.21 -5.63 1.70
C LEU A 68 1.37 -4.78 2.65
N ALA A 69 0.07 -5.11 2.79
CA ALA A 69 -0.82 -4.40 3.70
C ALA A 69 -0.33 -4.49 5.15
N ALA A 70 0.08 -5.68 5.57
CA ALA A 70 0.63 -5.90 6.92
C ALA A 70 1.93 -5.12 7.17
N GLU A 71 2.84 -5.01 6.19
CA GLU A 71 4.06 -4.20 6.33
C GLU A 71 3.71 -2.72 6.51
N VAL A 72 2.80 -2.18 5.71
CA VAL A 72 2.33 -0.78 5.85
C VAL A 72 1.67 -0.58 7.20
N THR A 73 0.77 -1.47 7.60
CA THR A 73 0.11 -1.42 8.92
C THR A 73 1.13 -1.43 10.05
N SER A 74 2.19 -2.24 9.96
CA SER A 74 3.23 -2.29 10.99
C SER A 74 3.94 -0.94 11.18
N VAL A 75 4.19 -0.21 10.10
CA VAL A 75 4.78 1.13 10.14
C VAL A 75 3.77 2.14 10.68
N VAL A 76 2.51 2.05 10.23
CA VAL A 76 1.44 2.94 10.71
C VAL A 76 1.25 2.79 12.22
N ARG A 77 1.21 1.55 12.75
CA ARG A 77 1.11 1.32 14.20
C ARG A 77 2.30 1.87 14.97
N ALA A 78 3.51 1.79 14.41
CA ALA A 78 4.68 2.41 15.02
C ALA A 78 4.54 3.95 15.09
N VAL A 79 4.03 4.57 14.03
CA VAL A 79 3.73 6.02 14.00
C VAL A 79 2.66 6.40 15.03
N GLU A 80 1.59 5.62 15.15
CA GLU A 80 0.53 5.89 16.15
C GLU A 80 1.06 5.82 17.60
N ILE A 81 1.99 4.90 17.88
CA ILE A 81 2.66 4.82 19.19
C ILE A 81 3.46 6.11 19.46
N ASP A 82 4.22 6.59 18.47
CA ASP A 82 5.02 7.82 18.60
C ASP A 82 4.15 9.08 18.75
N LEU A 83 2.98 9.10 18.09
CA LEU A 83 2.01 10.21 18.19
C LEU A 83 1.18 10.17 19.48
N GLY A 84 0.98 8.99 20.07
CA GLY A 84 0.07 8.78 21.20
C GLY A 84 -1.42 8.84 20.82
N GLU A 85 -1.75 8.84 19.53
CA GLU A 85 -3.11 8.81 19.02
C GLU A 85 -3.23 7.95 17.76
N SER A 86 -4.43 7.44 17.49
CA SER A 86 -4.72 6.63 16.31
C SER A 86 -5.02 7.50 15.09
N LEU A 87 -4.54 7.06 13.94
CA LEU A 87 -4.88 7.64 12.65
C LEU A 87 -6.34 7.33 12.30
N LYS A 88 -7.02 8.28 11.67
CA LYS A 88 -8.43 8.14 11.27
C LYS A 88 -8.60 7.80 9.80
N VAL A 89 -7.60 8.15 8.99
CA VAL A 89 -7.59 7.93 7.54
C VAL A 89 -6.15 7.78 7.09
N LEU A 90 -5.91 6.90 6.12
CA LEU A 90 -4.63 6.79 5.43
C LEU A 90 -4.80 7.26 3.98
N ARG A 91 -4.12 8.34 3.64
CA ARG A 91 -4.09 8.89 2.27
C ARG A 91 -2.95 8.27 1.50
N VAL A 92 -3.23 7.78 0.30
CA VAL A 92 -2.28 6.98 -0.49
C VAL A 92 -2.16 7.48 -1.93
N ASP A 93 -0.96 7.38 -2.48
CA ASP A 93 -0.67 7.63 -3.90
C ASP A 93 0.35 6.62 -4.45
N GLY A 94 0.62 6.70 -5.76
CA GLY A 94 1.57 5.82 -6.45
C GLY A 94 0.93 4.68 -7.25
N GLY A 95 1.74 3.90 -7.96
CA GLY A 95 1.25 2.91 -8.93
C GLY A 95 0.42 1.77 -8.32
N LEU A 96 0.76 1.33 -7.10
CA LEU A 96 0.06 0.24 -6.42
C LEU A 96 -1.35 0.62 -5.95
N THR A 97 -1.65 1.92 -5.80
CA THR A 97 -2.98 2.37 -5.36
C THR A 97 -4.05 2.22 -6.44
N GLN A 98 -3.66 1.82 -7.66
CA GLN A 98 -4.60 1.41 -8.71
C GLN A 98 -5.22 0.04 -8.44
N SER A 99 -4.61 -0.78 -7.57
CA SER A 99 -5.13 -2.11 -7.20
C SER A 99 -6.27 -1.97 -6.20
N LYS A 100 -7.48 -2.32 -6.60
CA LYS A 100 -8.65 -2.29 -5.70
C LYS A 100 -8.53 -3.35 -4.61
N VAL A 101 -7.94 -4.50 -4.93
CA VAL A 101 -7.75 -5.60 -3.98
C VAL A 101 -6.80 -5.16 -2.86
N LEU A 102 -5.66 -4.54 -3.20
CA LEU A 102 -4.72 -4.06 -2.21
C LEU A 102 -5.32 -2.95 -1.34
N MET A 103 -6.02 -1.98 -1.94
CA MET A 103 -6.63 -0.88 -1.17
C MET A 103 -7.68 -1.38 -0.17
N GLN A 104 -8.52 -2.35 -0.58
CA GLN A 104 -9.47 -2.96 0.34
C GLN A 104 -8.77 -3.76 1.45
N LEU A 105 -7.78 -4.59 1.11
CA LEU A 105 -7.01 -5.34 2.11
C LEU A 105 -6.32 -4.40 3.13
N GLN A 106 -5.83 -3.25 2.67
CA GLN A 106 -5.22 -2.26 3.54
C GLN A 106 -6.24 -1.60 4.49
N ALA A 107 -7.43 -1.27 3.98
CA ALA A 107 -8.52 -0.72 4.80
C ALA A 107 -8.94 -1.74 5.88
N ASP A 108 -9.12 -3.00 5.49
CA ASP A 108 -9.53 -4.08 6.39
C ASP A 108 -8.45 -4.41 7.44
N ASP A 109 -7.16 -4.36 7.07
CA ASP A 109 -6.05 -4.67 7.98
C ASP A 109 -5.80 -3.54 8.99
N LEU A 110 -5.89 -2.29 8.54
CA LEU A 110 -5.67 -1.12 9.39
C LEU A 110 -6.92 -0.73 10.21
N GLY A 111 -8.11 -1.10 9.73
CA GLY A 111 -9.39 -0.77 10.36
C GLY A 111 -9.79 0.70 10.22
N ILE A 112 -9.25 1.41 9.21
CA ILE A 112 -9.58 2.81 8.92
C ILE A 112 -9.73 3.03 7.41
N ALA A 113 -10.35 4.16 7.03
CA ALA A 113 -10.56 4.50 5.63
C ALA A 113 -9.25 4.74 4.88
N ILE A 114 -9.20 4.29 3.62
CA ILE A 114 -8.11 4.56 2.67
C ILE A 114 -8.60 5.53 1.60
N GLU A 115 -7.96 6.70 1.52
CA GLU A 115 -8.26 7.74 0.53
C GLU A 115 -7.21 7.75 -0.59
N VAL A 116 -7.62 7.42 -1.82
CA VAL A 116 -6.72 7.43 -2.97
C VAL A 116 -6.62 8.83 -3.56
N TYR A 117 -5.40 9.36 -3.61
CA TYR A 117 -5.12 10.68 -4.17
C TYR A 117 -5.53 10.77 -5.66
N PRO A 118 -6.23 11.83 -6.10
CA PRO A 118 -6.84 11.86 -7.42
C PRO A 118 -5.89 12.17 -8.58
N HIS A 119 -4.67 12.65 -8.31
CA HIS A 119 -3.71 13.02 -9.35
C HIS A 119 -2.59 11.98 -9.49
N GLY A 120 -1.93 11.97 -10.65
CA GLY A 120 -1.03 10.88 -11.05
C GLY A 120 0.23 10.72 -10.21
N CYS A 121 0.71 11.77 -9.52
CA CYS A 121 1.92 11.69 -8.70
C CYS A 121 1.93 12.80 -7.64
N ALA A 122 1.71 12.44 -6.36
CA ALA A 122 1.77 13.43 -5.27
C ALA A 122 3.21 13.95 -5.07
N THR A 123 4.22 13.15 -5.43
CA THR A 123 5.62 13.57 -5.39
C THR A 123 5.90 14.79 -6.27
N ALA A 124 5.45 14.76 -7.54
CA ALA A 124 5.65 15.87 -8.46
C ALA A 124 4.95 17.15 -7.96
N LEU A 125 3.75 16.99 -7.40
CA LEU A 125 3.03 18.10 -6.77
C LEU A 125 3.79 18.67 -5.58
N GLY A 126 4.35 17.84 -4.71
CA GLY A 126 5.15 18.30 -3.58
C GLY A 126 6.36 19.14 -4.00
N ILE A 127 7.02 18.77 -5.10
CA ILE A 127 8.13 19.55 -5.68
C ILE A 127 7.62 20.91 -6.17
N ALA A 128 6.51 20.93 -6.90
CA ALA A 128 5.93 22.18 -7.39
C ALA A 128 5.52 23.10 -6.21
N ALA A 129 4.86 22.56 -5.20
CA ALA A 129 4.41 23.27 -4.01
C ALA A 129 5.58 23.89 -3.23
N THR A 130 6.61 23.09 -2.95
CA THR A 130 7.80 23.59 -2.23
C THR A 130 8.58 24.63 -3.04
N THR A 131 8.62 24.50 -4.36
CA THR A 131 9.25 25.49 -5.26
C THR A 131 8.47 26.81 -5.25
N LEU A 132 7.14 26.77 -5.41
CA LEU A 132 6.29 27.96 -5.34
C LEU A 132 6.43 28.68 -4.00
N ARG A 133 6.40 27.92 -2.90
CA ARG A 133 6.60 28.47 -1.55
C ARG A 133 7.96 29.15 -1.39
N GLY A 134 9.02 28.55 -1.95
CA GLY A 134 10.37 29.11 -1.90
C GLY A 134 10.56 30.37 -2.73
N LEU A 135 9.92 30.45 -3.90
CA LEU A 135 10.06 31.58 -4.83
C LEU A 135 9.14 32.75 -4.53
N LEU A 136 7.89 32.46 -4.12
CA LEU A 136 6.82 33.45 -3.99
C LEU A 136 6.39 33.69 -2.53
N GLY A 137 6.94 32.90 -1.60
CA GLY A 137 6.65 32.99 -0.17
C GLY A 137 5.54 32.04 0.30
N PRO A 138 5.31 31.96 1.62
CA PRO A 138 4.29 31.10 2.21
C PRO A 138 2.88 31.36 1.66
N GLY A 139 2.19 30.31 1.21
CA GLY A 139 0.81 30.38 0.73
C GLY A 139 0.66 30.33 -0.79
N ALA A 140 1.74 30.54 -1.54
CA ALA A 140 1.73 30.42 -3.00
C ALA A 140 1.42 28.99 -3.48
N GLU A 141 1.72 27.98 -2.66
CA GLU A 141 1.43 26.58 -2.94
C GLU A 141 -0.05 26.22 -2.78
N ALA A 142 -0.86 27.06 -2.11
CA ALA A 142 -2.24 26.73 -1.74
C ALA A 142 -3.12 26.43 -2.96
N GLU A 143 -2.89 27.13 -4.08
CA GLU A 143 -3.63 26.93 -5.32
C GLU A 143 -3.52 25.51 -5.88
N ILE A 144 -2.41 24.81 -5.61
CA ILE A 144 -2.15 23.49 -6.18
C ILE A 144 -2.30 22.33 -5.18
N ILE A 145 -2.26 22.59 -3.87
CA ILE A 145 -2.40 21.54 -2.84
C ILE A 145 -3.75 21.54 -2.12
N ALA A 146 -4.55 22.60 -2.25
CA ALA A 146 -5.84 22.71 -1.57
C ALA A 146 -6.99 22.13 -2.40
N GLY A 147 -8.06 21.73 -1.71
CA GLY A 147 -9.37 21.48 -2.33
C GLY A 147 -9.50 20.18 -3.14
N TRP A 148 -8.50 19.29 -3.12
CA TRP A 148 -8.63 17.98 -3.77
C TRP A 148 -9.64 17.08 -3.04
N GLN A 149 -10.28 16.18 -3.78
CA GLN A 149 -11.18 15.16 -3.27
C GLN A 149 -10.63 13.77 -3.62
N PRO A 150 -10.71 12.76 -2.74
CA PRO A 150 -10.25 11.41 -3.05
C PRO A 150 -10.91 10.88 -4.32
N ARG A 151 -10.13 10.23 -5.20
CA ARG A 151 -10.69 9.57 -6.38
C ARG A 151 -11.52 8.35 -5.99
N ASN A 152 -11.05 7.63 -4.98
CA ASN A 152 -11.70 6.47 -4.39
C ASN A 152 -11.49 6.50 -2.88
N ILE A 153 -12.48 5.98 -2.16
CA ILE A 153 -12.42 5.75 -0.72
C ILE A 153 -12.75 4.27 -0.50
N PHE A 154 -11.92 3.58 0.28
CA PHE A 154 -12.14 2.20 0.69
C PHE A 154 -12.35 2.18 2.19
N GLU A 155 -13.55 1.75 2.59
CA GLU A 155 -13.92 1.60 4.00
C GLU A 155 -13.61 0.16 4.46
N PRO A 156 -13.20 -0.04 5.72
CA PRO A 156 -13.04 -1.38 6.29
C PRO A 156 -14.36 -2.15 6.21
N LEU A 157 -14.32 -3.40 5.75
CA LEU A 157 -15.49 -4.27 5.79
C LEU A 157 -15.72 -4.77 7.23
N GLU A 158 -16.96 -4.67 7.72
CA GLU A 158 -17.35 -5.28 8.99
C GLU A 158 -17.10 -6.80 8.93
N ARG A 159 -16.34 -7.34 9.88
CA ARG A 159 -16.06 -8.78 10.02
C ARG A 159 -17.03 -9.46 10.96
#